data_AF-A0AA43CW44-F1
#
_entry.id   AF-A0AA43CW44-F1
#
_cell.length_a   1.000
_cell.length_b   1.000
_cell.length_c   1.000
_cell.angle_alpha   90.00
_cell.angle_beta   90.00
_cell.angle_gamma   90.00
#
_symmetry.space_group_name_H-M   'P 1'
#
loop_
_entity.id
_entity.type
_entity.pdbx_description
1 polymer ?
#
loop_
_entity_poly.entity_id
_entity_poly.type
_entity_poly.pdbx_seq_one_letter_code
_entity_poly.pdbx_strand_id
1 'polypeptide(L)'
;MLLHLAWIVPLVLIIAFLASPRFRGDIAERRTRRILANGLEKNRYTLLNDVLLPAGGGTVGIDHIVVSRFGLFVIESRHVSGFISGSEFQDRWKQESWGRSKRIDNPMHHNVKQAETLGRLLAMPLTKIHPIVVLTGHKGLRNRAPDHLVPAEQLIRYIRKKGTHVLEPEQAERALRMIGEMRVNPAGPSRTDRWVLMNVLLVIVLLAGIWLAFGDEIRSVQELWSKTQEQRVSPEQFHPDGSRKSEQELWEDSLICAWSGDTGRCTCYEPDGDRVDIELSRCRSLAERGSVLKQ
;
A
#
# COMPACT_ATOMS: atom_id res chain seq x y z
N MET A 1 29.10 9.26 -11.24
CA MET A 1 29.10 9.09 -9.77
C MET A 1 27.98 9.88 -9.08
N LEU A 2 27.80 11.17 -9.38
CA LEU A 2 26.70 12.00 -8.82
C LEU A 2 25.28 11.53 -9.22
N LEU A 3 25.10 10.98 -10.42
CA LEU A 3 23.80 10.48 -10.90
C LEU A 3 23.24 9.31 -10.05
N HIS A 4 24.11 8.47 -9.49
CA HIS A 4 23.66 7.37 -8.63
C HIS A 4 23.18 7.86 -7.27
N LEU A 5 23.70 8.99 -6.77
CA LEU A 5 23.25 9.57 -5.50
C LEU A 5 21.80 10.04 -5.58
N ALA A 6 21.32 10.46 -6.75
CA ALA A 6 19.96 10.96 -6.96
C ALA A 6 18.86 9.92 -6.66
N TRP A 7 19.14 8.63 -6.82
CA TRP A 7 18.19 7.56 -6.48
C TRP A 7 18.61 6.72 -5.27
N ILE A 8 19.91 6.57 -5.01
CA ILE A 8 20.40 5.84 -3.83
C ILE A 8 20.04 6.57 -2.54
N VAL A 9 20.22 7.90 -2.47
CA VAL A 9 19.95 8.66 -1.24
C VAL A 9 18.46 8.58 -0.84
N PRO A 10 17.50 8.84 -1.74
CA PRO A 10 16.09 8.67 -1.41
C PRO A 10 15.72 7.22 -1.06
N LEU A 11 16.29 6.23 -1.77
CA LEU A 11 16.06 4.82 -1.46
C LEU A 11 16.54 4.44 -0.05
N VAL A 12 17.74 4.90 0.34
CA VAL A 12 18.28 4.69 1.68
C VAL A 12 17.42 5.38 2.74
N LEU A 13 16.95 6.60 2.48
CA LEU A 13 16.04 7.32 3.38
C LEU A 13 14.70 6.57 3.56
N ILE A 14 14.12 6.00 2.49
CA ILE A 14 12.94 5.12 2.61
C ILE A 14 13.26 3.91 3.48
N ILE A 15 14.36 3.21 3.21
CA ILE A 15 14.70 1.98 3.95
C ILE A 15 14.88 2.31 5.44
N ALA A 16 15.62 3.37 5.76
CA ALA A 16 15.81 3.83 7.14
C ALA A 16 14.47 4.19 7.81
N PHE A 17 13.57 4.82 7.04
CA PHE A 17 12.25 5.20 7.51
C PHE A 17 11.32 4.00 7.77
N LEU A 18 11.22 3.06 6.82
CA LEU A 18 10.46 1.81 6.96
C LEU A 18 11.05 0.89 8.04
N ALA A 19 12.36 0.98 8.29
CA ALA A 19 13.00 0.24 9.39
C ALA A 19 12.75 0.88 10.77
N SER A 20 12.27 2.13 10.82
CA SER A 20 12.12 2.87 12.07
C SER A 20 11.16 2.18 13.05
N PRO A 21 11.45 2.19 14.36
CA PRO A 21 10.53 1.66 15.38
C PRO A 21 9.18 2.36 15.38
N ARG A 22 9.15 3.65 15.00
CA ARG A 22 7.94 4.47 14.95
C ARG A 22 6.96 3.98 13.90
N PHE A 23 7.43 3.73 12.66
CA PHE A 23 6.58 3.19 11.61
C PHE A 23 5.91 1.87 12.00
N ARG A 24 6.66 1.00 12.68
CA ARG A 24 6.14 -0.28 13.17
C ARG A 24 5.03 -0.10 14.20
N GLY A 25 5.17 0.83 15.15
CA GLY A 25 4.12 1.16 16.11
C GLY A 25 2.81 1.56 15.42
N ASP A 26 2.90 2.48 14.46
CA ASP A 26 1.70 2.98 13.77
C ASP A 26 1.02 1.91 12.90
N ILE A 27 1.77 0.93 12.37
CA ILE A 27 1.16 -0.20 11.65
C ILE A 27 0.23 -0.99 12.58
N ALA A 28 0.65 -1.25 13.83
CA ALA A 28 -0.19 -1.97 14.78
C ALA A 28 -1.46 -1.17 15.07
N GLU A 29 -1.33 0.09 15.47
CA GLU A 29 -2.45 0.98 15.80
C GLU A 29 -3.44 1.10 14.63
N ARG A 30 -2.96 1.39 13.41
CA ARG A 30 -3.82 1.49 12.22
C ARG A 30 -4.50 0.18 11.86
N ARG A 31 -3.83 -0.96 12.07
CA ARG A 31 -4.41 -2.27 11.78
C ARG A 31 -5.50 -2.60 12.80
N THR A 32 -5.24 -2.42 14.09
CA THR A 32 -6.21 -2.62 15.17
C THR A 32 -7.42 -1.69 15.01
N ARG A 33 -7.19 -0.39 14.74
CA ARG A 33 -8.25 0.59 14.46
C ARG A 33 -9.20 0.11 13.35
N ARG A 34 -8.65 -0.34 12.22
CA ARG A 34 -9.44 -0.84 11.08
C ARG A 34 -10.24 -2.10 11.44
N ILE A 35 -9.62 -3.03 12.16
CA ILE A 35 -10.29 -4.26 12.61
C ILE A 35 -11.47 -3.91 13.53
N LEU A 36 -11.26 -3.03 14.52
CA LEU A 36 -12.30 -2.58 15.45
C LEU A 36 -13.42 -1.84 14.73
N ALA A 37 -13.09 -0.88 13.87
CA ALA A 37 -14.06 -0.06 13.15
C ALA A 37 -14.97 -0.87 12.21
N ASN A 38 -14.42 -1.91 11.58
CA ASN A 38 -15.16 -2.76 10.64
C ASN A 38 -15.85 -3.95 11.31
N GLY A 39 -15.30 -4.43 12.43
CA GLY A 39 -15.72 -5.69 13.05
C GLY A 39 -16.76 -5.55 14.16
N LEU A 40 -16.93 -4.36 14.75
CA LEU A 40 -17.86 -4.12 15.86
C LEU A 40 -19.14 -3.42 15.39
N GLU A 41 -20.28 -3.85 15.92
CA GLU A 41 -21.58 -3.25 15.63
C GLU A 41 -21.71 -1.86 16.30
N LYS A 42 -21.88 -0.80 15.50
CA LYS A 42 -21.90 0.60 15.98
C LYS A 42 -23.01 0.91 16.98
N ASN A 43 -24.10 0.13 17.01
CA ASN A 43 -25.20 0.28 17.95
C ASN A 43 -24.91 -0.31 19.35
N ARG A 44 -23.91 -1.18 19.47
CA ARG A 44 -23.55 -1.88 20.72
C ARG A 44 -22.20 -1.46 21.27
N TYR A 45 -21.33 -0.94 20.41
CA TYR A 45 -19.96 -0.60 20.74
C TYR A 45 -19.64 0.81 20.23
N THR A 46 -19.08 1.64 21.10
CA THR A 46 -18.55 2.95 20.74
C THR A 46 -17.03 2.88 20.78
N LEU A 47 -16.38 3.10 19.63
CA LEU A 47 -14.93 3.09 19.50
C LEU A 47 -14.35 4.49 19.68
N LEU A 48 -13.38 4.60 20.55
CA LEU A 48 -12.59 5.79 20.83
C LEU A 48 -11.12 5.48 20.53
N ASN A 49 -10.46 6.28 19.71
CA ASN A 49 -9.05 6.08 19.37
C ASN A 49 -8.18 7.23 19.89
N ASP A 50 -6.91 6.94 20.13
CA ASP A 50 -5.84 7.87 20.49
C ASP A 50 -6.23 8.77 21.67
N VAL A 51 -6.70 8.13 22.75
CA VAL A 51 -7.22 8.85 23.92
C VAL A 51 -6.07 9.20 24.84
N LEU A 52 -5.83 10.50 25.02
CA LEU A 52 -4.86 11.01 26.00
C LEU A 52 -5.60 11.50 27.25
N LEU A 53 -5.28 10.91 28.40
CA LEU A 53 -5.94 11.18 29.69
C LEU A 53 -4.94 11.69 30.73
N PRO A 54 -5.35 12.55 31.68
CA PRO A 54 -4.51 12.97 32.79
C PRO A 54 -4.24 11.80 33.76
N ALA A 55 -3.02 11.72 34.28
CA ALA A 55 -2.61 10.64 35.17
C ALA A 55 -1.61 11.14 36.24
N GLY A 56 -2.08 11.46 37.46
CA GLY A 56 -1.31 11.58 38.72
C GLY A 56 -0.01 12.41 38.77
N GLY A 57 0.38 13.09 37.69
CA GLY A 57 1.72 13.66 37.50
C GLY A 57 2.15 13.78 36.02
N GLY A 58 1.34 13.28 35.08
CA GLY A 58 1.54 13.41 33.64
C GLY A 58 0.27 13.04 32.87
N THR A 59 0.45 12.40 31.72
CA THR A 59 -0.66 11.87 30.90
C THR A 59 -0.42 10.40 30.56
N VAL A 60 -1.50 9.67 30.35
CA VAL A 60 -1.47 8.31 29.79
C VAL A 60 -2.16 8.32 28.43
N GLY A 61 -1.47 7.79 27.42
CA GLY A 61 -2.07 7.54 26.10
C GLY A 61 -2.65 6.14 26.05
N ILE A 62 -3.84 6.00 25.50
CA ILE A 62 -4.53 4.74 25.27
C ILE A 62 -4.86 4.66 23.77
N ASP A 63 -4.34 3.63 23.08
CA ASP A 63 -4.50 3.50 21.62
C ASP A 63 -5.97 3.38 21.24
N HIS A 64 -6.71 2.46 21.89
CA HIS A 64 -8.14 2.31 21.67
C HIS A 64 -8.90 2.02 22.95
N ILE A 65 -10.05 2.67 23.11
CA ILE A 65 -11.06 2.35 24.12
C ILE A 65 -12.34 1.95 23.38
N VAL A 66 -12.90 0.78 23.69
CA VAL A 66 -14.25 0.42 23.25
C VAL A 66 -15.16 0.48 24.45
N VAL A 67 -16.23 1.28 24.36
CA VAL A 67 -17.25 1.36 25.41
C VAL A 67 -18.49 0.60 24.97
N SER A 68 -19.01 -0.25 25.85
CA SER A 68 -20.22 -1.05 25.62
C SER A 68 -20.89 -1.42 26.95
N ARG A 69 -22.14 -1.91 26.92
CA ARG A 69 -22.80 -2.52 28.09
C ARG A 69 -22.05 -3.75 28.63
N PHE A 70 -21.18 -4.34 27.81
CA PHE A 70 -20.33 -5.48 28.20
C PHE A 70 -19.04 -5.09 28.94
N GLY A 71 -18.79 -3.79 29.13
CA GLY A 71 -17.60 -3.26 29.79
C GLY A 71 -16.83 -2.25 28.93
N LEU A 72 -15.75 -1.72 29.50
CA LEU A 72 -14.78 -0.89 28.79
C LEU A 72 -13.59 -1.74 28.40
N PHE A 73 -13.28 -1.80 27.11
CA PHE A 73 -12.11 -2.53 26.61
C PHE A 73 -10.97 -1.54 26.37
N VAL A 74 -9.86 -1.70 27.10
CA VAL A 74 -8.69 -0.83 27.01
C VAL A 74 -7.62 -1.58 26.23
N ILE A 75 -7.38 -1.14 25.00
CA ILE A 75 -6.63 -1.91 24.02
C ILE A 75 -5.30 -1.21 23.73
N GLU A 76 -4.20 -1.90 24.01
CA GLU A 76 -2.83 -1.52 23.64
C GLU A 76 -2.41 -2.28 22.37
N SER A 77 -2.00 -1.57 21.32
CA SER A 77 -1.56 -2.16 20.05
C SER A 77 -0.05 -2.21 19.96
N ARG A 78 0.52 -3.42 19.84
CA ARG A 78 1.98 -3.60 19.73
C ARG A 78 2.37 -4.35 18.46
N HIS A 79 3.28 -3.76 17.70
CA HIS A 79 3.94 -4.45 16.59
C HIS A 79 5.20 -5.15 17.09
N VAL A 80 5.30 -6.46 16.87
CA VAL A 80 6.48 -7.26 17.21
C VAL A 80 6.72 -8.28 16.11
N SER A 81 7.87 -8.21 15.45
CA SER A 81 8.24 -9.16 14.39
C SER A 81 8.92 -10.41 14.96
N GLY A 82 8.67 -11.56 14.34
CA GLY A 82 9.31 -12.82 14.74
C GLY A 82 8.61 -13.54 15.88
N PHE A 83 9.33 -14.40 16.59
CA PHE A 83 8.79 -15.17 17.71
C PHE A 83 8.91 -14.40 19.01
N ILE A 84 7.94 -14.56 19.89
CA ILE A 84 7.90 -13.90 21.19
C ILE A 84 7.85 -14.96 22.28
N SER A 85 8.58 -14.74 23.37
CA SER A 85 8.42 -15.49 24.60
C SER A 85 8.39 -14.58 25.82
N GLY A 86 7.41 -14.81 26.68
CA GLY A 86 7.32 -14.12 27.96
C GLY A 86 5.97 -14.32 28.64
N SER A 87 5.94 -14.20 29.97
CA SER A 87 4.72 -14.25 30.77
C SER A 87 4.24 -12.86 31.16
N GLU A 88 3.01 -12.78 31.67
CA GLU A 88 2.44 -11.52 32.16
C GLU A 88 3.21 -10.92 33.34
N PHE A 89 3.86 -11.75 34.15
CA PHE A 89 4.60 -11.31 35.34
C PHE A 89 6.01 -10.78 35.04
N GLN A 90 6.58 -11.09 33.88
CA GLN A 90 7.94 -10.66 33.55
C GLN A 90 7.98 -9.19 33.14
N ASP A 91 8.98 -8.43 33.59
CA ASP A 91 9.14 -7.02 33.18
C ASP A 91 9.42 -6.87 31.68
N ARG A 92 10.19 -7.81 31.13
CA ARG A 92 10.62 -7.78 29.73
C ARG A 92 10.46 -9.14 29.08
N TRP A 93 9.86 -9.14 27.89
CA TRP A 93 9.74 -10.29 27.00
C TRP A 93 10.97 -10.44 26.11
N LYS A 94 11.15 -11.65 25.57
CA LYS A 94 12.17 -11.98 24.58
C LYS A 94 11.52 -12.01 23.20
N GLN A 95 12.15 -11.33 22.25
CA GLN A 95 11.79 -11.29 20.84
C GLN A 95 12.93 -11.94 20.04
N GLU A 96 12.60 -12.95 19.24
CA GLU A 96 13.55 -13.65 18.37
C GLU A 96 13.19 -13.43 16.90
N SER A 97 14.14 -12.87 16.14
CA SER A 97 13.99 -12.64 14.70
C SER A 97 15.35 -12.74 14.02
N TRP A 98 15.41 -13.41 12.86
CA TRP A 98 16.62 -13.52 12.05
C TRP A 98 17.86 -14.02 12.82
N GLY A 99 17.66 -15.04 13.67
CA GLY A 99 18.73 -15.62 14.50
C GLY A 99 19.20 -14.72 15.65
N ARG A 100 18.63 -13.53 15.83
CA ARG A 100 18.96 -12.60 16.92
C ARG A 100 17.84 -12.57 17.96
N SER A 101 18.24 -12.42 19.23
CA SER A 101 17.34 -12.26 20.36
C SER A 101 17.46 -10.86 20.93
N LYS A 102 16.33 -10.18 21.16
CA LYS A 102 16.24 -8.86 21.80
C LYS A 102 15.24 -8.91 22.95
N ARG A 103 15.47 -8.12 24.00
CA ARG A 103 14.48 -7.90 25.05
C ARG A 103 13.62 -6.68 24.73
N ILE A 104 12.31 -6.82 24.93
CA ILE A 104 11.33 -5.74 24.79
C ILE A 104 10.56 -5.60 26.10
N ASP A 105 10.12 -4.39 26.42
CA ASP A 105 9.26 -4.17 27.58
C ASP A 105 7.94 -4.90 27.40
N ASN A 106 7.44 -5.48 28.49
CA ASN A 106 6.19 -6.22 28.47
C ASN A 106 5.01 -5.24 28.31
N PRO A 107 4.25 -5.31 27.20
CA PRO A 107 3.12 -4.42 26.95
C PRO A 107 1.96 -4.60 27.94
N MET A 108 1.87 -5.75 28.61
CA MET A 108 0.79 -6.04 29.57
C MET A 108 0.84 -5.08 30.77
N HIS A 109 2.03 -4.77 31.27
CA HIS A 109 2.20 -3.84 32.39
C HIS A 109 1.76 -2.42 32.04
N HIS A 110 2.00 -2.00 30.80
CA HIS A 110 1.52 -0.70 30.32
C HIS A 110 -0.01 -0.68 30.24
N ASN A 111 -0.60 -1.75 29.71
CA ASN A 111 -2.04 -1.86 29.55
C ASN A 111 -2.80 -1.95 30.89
N VAL A 112 -2.23 -2.61 31.89
CA VAL A 112 -2.76 -2.59 33.27
C VAL A 112 -2.77 -1.17 33.83
N LYS A 113 -1.68 -0.40 33.68
CA LYS A 113 -1.61 1.00 34.13
C LYS A 113 -2.65 1.89 33.44
N GLN A 114 -2.88 1.68 32.14
CA GLN A 114 -3.93 2.37 31.39
C GLN A 114 -5.32 2.05 31.95
N ALA A 115 -5.62 0.77 32.19
CA ALA A 115 -6.89 0.32 32.74
C ALA A 115 -7.12 0.86 34.17
N GLU A 116 -6.10 0.84 35.03
CA GLU A 116 -6.14 1.42 36.37
C GLU A 116 -6.39 2.92 36.35
N THR A 117 -5.70 3.64 35.47
CA THR A 117 -5.88 5.09 35.33
C THR A 117 -7.30 5.40 34.88
N LEU A 118 -7.81 4.69 33.88
CA LEU A 118 -9.18 4.87 33.40
C LEU A 118 -10.21 4.52 34.49
N GLY A 119 -10.00 3.44 35.24
CA GLY A 119 -10.85 3.04 36.36
C GLY A 119 -10.91 4.10 37.46
N ARG A 120 -9.77 4.67 37.83
CA ARG A 120 -9.71 5.78 38.81
C ARG A 120 -10.43 7.02 38.32
N LEU A 121 -10.18 7.44 37.07
CA LEU A 121 -10.82 8.62 36.48
C LEU A 121 -12.33 8.49 36.36
N LEU A 122 -12.83 7.28 36.08
CA LEU A 122 -14.26 7.01 35.94
C LEU A 122 -14.94 6.58 37.24
N ALA A 123 -14.20 6.51 38.36
CA ALA A 123 -14.65 5.90 39.62
C ALA A 123 -15.31 4.53 39.41
N MET A 124 -14.71 3.71 38.53
CA MET A 124 -15.25 2.43 38.08
C MET A 124 -14.35 1.27 38.55
N PRO A 125 -14.93 0.18 39.09
CA PRO A 125 -14.14 -0.99 39.48
C PRO A 125 -13.54 -1.67 38.25
N LEU A 126 -12.32 -2.19 38.42
CA LEU A 126 -11.58 -2.88 37.35
C LEU A 126 -12.29 -4.12 36.80
N THR A 127 -13.24 -4.71 37.54
CA THR A 127 -14.08 -5.82 37.06
C THR A 127 -14.94 -5.46 35.85
N LYS A 128 -15.14 -4.16 35.59
CA LYS A 128 -15.87 -3.63 34.43
C LYS A 128 -14.96 -3.19 33.28
N ILE A 129 -13.64 -3.27 33.47
CA ILE A 129 -12.62 -2.84 32.51
C ILE A 129 -11.81 -4.06 32.06
N HIS A 130 -11.78 -4.30 30.76
CA HIS A 130 -11.08 -5.41 30.12
C HIS A 130 -9.79 -4.90 29.47
N PRO A 131 -8.62 -5.01 30.12
CA PRO A 131 -7.33 -4.77 29.48
C PRO A 131 -7.11 -5.81 28.37
N ILE A 132 -6.66 -5.38 27.19
CA ILE A 132 -6.31 -6.23 26.06
C ILE A 132 -5.02 -5.70 25.43
N VAL A 133 -4.05 -6.59 25.23
CA VAL A 133 -2.89 -6.31 24.39
C VAL A 133 -3.07 -7.01 23.05
N VAL A 134 -2.99 -6.24 21.96
CA VAL A 134 -3.09 -6.73 20.60
C VAL A 134 -1.72 -6.80 19.95
N LEU A 135 -1.33 -8.00 19.51
CA LEU A 135 -0.07 -8.20 18.79
C LEU A 135 -0.27 -8.26 17.28
N THR A 136 0.59 -7.55 16.56
CA THR A 136 0.69 -7.60 15.08
C THR A 136 2.10 -7.95 14.62
N GLY A 137 2.22 -8.56 13.44
CA GLY A 137 3.50 -8.84 12.78
C GLY A 137 4.32 -10.02 13.35
N HIS A 138 3.82 -10.67 14.40
CA HIS A 138 4.48 -11.78 15.05
C HIS A 138 4.32 -13.07 14.23
N LYS A 139 5.29 -13.99 14.36
CA LYS A 139 5.24 -15.34 13.78
C LYS A 139 4.61 -16.37 14.74
N GLY A 140 4.53 -16.04 16.03
CA GLY A 140 3.94 -16.89 17.05
C GLY A 140 4.49 -16.62 18.44
N LEU A 141 3.80 -17.13 19.45
CA LEU A 141 4.30 -17.23 20.83
C LEU A 141 4.96 -18.59 21.03
N ARG A 142 6.17 -18.61 21.64
CA ARG A 142 6.87 -19.86 21.95
C ARG A 142 6.44 -20.50 23.28
N ASN A 143 5.75 -19.74 24.10
CA ASN A 143 5.17 -20.17 25.38
C ASN A 143 3.66 -20.00 25.36
N ARG A 144 2.97 -20.49 26.40
CA ARG A 144 1.53 -20.26 26.57
C ARG A 144 1.24 -18.76 26.56
N ALA A 145 0.28 -18.36 25.74
CA ALA A 145 -0.17 -16.98 25.64
C ALA A 145 -0.86 -16.55 26.95
N PRO A 146 -0.56 -15.36 27.50
CA PRO A 146 -1.35 -14.74 28.54
C PRO A 146 -2.80 -14.52 28.08
N ASP A 147 -3.76 -14.58 29.01
CA ASP A 147 -5.20 -14.57 28.69
C ASP A 147 -5.70 -13.29 28.01
N HIS A 148 -5.03 -12.16 28.24
CA HIS A 148 -5.36 -10.86 27.66
C HIS A 148 -4.48 -10.47 26.46
N LEU A 149 -3.63 -11.39 25.99
CA LEU A 149 -2.80 -11.22 24.80
C LEU A 149 -3.48 -11.83 23.58
N VAL A 150 -3.87 -10.99 22.63
CA VAL A 150 -4.73 -11.41 21.51
C VAL A 150 -4.06 -11.09 20.16
N PRO A 151 -3.95 -12.05 19.24
CA PRO A 151 -3.60 -11.74 17.85
C PRO A 151 -4.66 -10.82 17.22
N ALA A 152 -4.25 -9.86 16.40
CA ALA A 152 -5.18 -8.88 15.82
C ALA A 152 -6.36 -9.53 15.09
N GLU A 153 -6.14 -10.66 14.42
CA GLU A 153 -7.15 -11.44 13.69
C GLU A 153 -8.24 -12.01 14.61
N GLN A 154 -7.96 -12.20 15.90
CA GLN A 154 -8.88 -12.77 16.88
C GLN A 154 -9.55 -11.72 17.77
N LEU A 155 -9.17 -10.45 17.64
CA LEU A 155 -9.62 -9.35 18.50
C LEU A 155 -11.15 -9.23 18.57
N ILE A 156 -11.82 -9.25 17.43
CA ILE A 156 -13.29 -9.10 17.38
C ILE A 156 -13.99 -10.26 18.07
N ARG A 157 -13.50 -11.49 17.83
CA ARG A 157 -14.03 -12.69 18.49
C ARG A 157 -13.82 -12.60 20.00
N TYR A 158 -12.65 -12.13 20.44
CA TYR A 158 -12.34 -11.96 21.86
C TYR A 158 -13.29 -10.97 22.55
N ILE A 159 -13.50 -9.78 21.94
CA ILE A 159 -14.41 -8.76 22.46
C ILE A 159 -15.84 -9.30 22.53
N ARG A 160 -16.33 -9.93 21.45
CA ARG A 160 -17.70 -10.49 21.40
C ARG A 160 -17.93 -11.61 22.40
N LYS A 161 -16.89 -12.36 22.79
CA LYS A 161 -16.98 -13.40 23.82
C LYS A 161 -17.35 -12.82 25.20
N LYS A 162 -17.02 -11.54 25.46
CA LYS A 162 -17.51 -10.80 26.63
C LYS A 162 -18.94 -10.32 26.35
N GLY A 163 -19.90 -11.25 26.38
CA GLY A 163 -21.31 -11.00 26.07
C GLY A 163 -22.20 -10.69 27.29
N THR A 164 -21.65 -10.74 28.50
CA THR A 164 -22.38 -10.47 29.75
C THR A 164 -22.53 -8.98 29.99
N HIS A 165 -23.74 -8.51 30.30
CA HIS A 165 -23.98 -7.12 30.67
C HIS A 165 -23.37 -6.87 32.07
N VAL A 166 -22.35 -6.01 32.12
CA VAL A 166 -21.70 -5.60 33.39
C VAL A 166 -21.84 -4.10 33.64
N LEU A 167 -22.38 -3.37 32.66
CA LEU A 167 -22.68 -1.94 32.72
C LEU A 167 -24.14 -1.68 32.37
N GLU A 168 -24.75 -0.82 33.17
CA GLU A 168 -26.01 -0.19 32.79
C GLU A 168 -25.80 0.83 31.66
N PRO A 169 -26.83 1.09 30.81
CA PRO A 169 -26.72 2.05 29.72
C PRO A 169 -26.22 3.42 30.19
N GLU A 170 -26.75 3.90 31.31
CA GLU A 170 -26.34 5.17 31.92
C GLU A 170 -24.88 5.20 32.35
N GLN A 171 -24.33 4.05 32.80
CA GLN A 171 -22.92 3.95 33.18
C GLN A 171 -22.01 4.03 31.95
N ALA A 172 -22.40 3.37 30.84
CA ALA A 172 -21.67 3.44 29.59
C ALA A 172 -21.70 4.86 28.99
N GLU A 173 -22.87 5.51 28.98
CA GLU A 173 -23.01 6.90 28.52
C GLU A 173 -22.22 7.88 29.39
N ARG A 174 -22.27 7.72 30.72
CA ARG A 174 -21.48 8.54 31.64
C ARG A 174 -19.99 8.36 31.38
N ALA A 175 -19.52 7.13 31.16
CA ALA A 175 -18.14 6.87 30.81
C ALA A 175 -17.73 7.57 29.51
N LEU A 176 -18.57 7.53 28.47
CA LEU A 176 -18.33 8.23 27.22
C LEU A 176 -18.22 9.75 27.41
N ARG A 177 -19.14 10.36 28.16
CA ARG A 177 -19.11 11.80 28.46
C ARG A 177 -17.85 12.18 29.22
N MET A 178 -17.57 11.48 30.32
CA MET A 178 -16.39 11.74 31.14
C MET A 178 -15.08 11.59 30.36
N ILE A 179 -14.94 10.52 29.54
CA ILE A 179 -13.76 10.37 28.68
C ILE A 179 -13.67 11.53 27.69
N GLY A 180 -14.78 11.99 27.12
CA GLY A 180 -14.82 13.13 26.21
C GLY A 180 -14.35 14.42 26.87
N GLU A 181 -14.79 14.69 28.10
CA GLU A 181 -14.46 15.90 28.87
C GLU A 181 -13.01 15.91 29.38
N MET A 182 -12.49 14.75 29.81
CA MET A 182 -11.13 14.63 30.35
C MET A 182 -10.05 14.51 29.28
N ARG A 183 -10.42 14.33 28.01
CA ARG A 183 -9.46 14.20 26.91
C ARG A 183 -8.59 15.45 26.83
N VAL A 184 -7.29 15.24 26.94
CA VAL A 184 -6.31 16.27 26.64
C VAL A 184 -6.12 16.29 25.13
N ASN A 185 -6.61 17.33 24.47
CA ASN A 185 -6.30 17.53 23.05
C ASN A 185 -4.82 17.89 22.94
N PRO A 186 -3.99 17.08 22.25
CA PRO A 186 -2.64 17.51 21.95
C PRO A 186 -2.70 18.77 21.09
N ALA A 187 -1.87 19.77 21.38
CA ALA A 187 -1.76 20.97 20.54
C ALA A 187 -1.15 20.57 19.17
N GLY A 188 -2.00 20.11 18.25
CA GLY A 188 -1.66 19.83 16.86
C GLY A 188 -2.28 18.54 16.30
N PRO A 189 -2.01 18.24 15.00
CA PRO A 189 -2.61 17.09 14.33
C PRO A 189 -2.32 15.78 15.06
N SER A 190 -3.27 14.84 14.99
CA SER A 190 -3.15 13.55 15.68
C SER A 190 -1.85 12.85 15.30
N ARG A 191 -1.39 11.95 16.17
CA ARG A 191 -0.14 11.21 15.97
C ARG A 191 -0.12 10.49 14.62
N THR A 192 -1.28 9.98 14.18
CA THR A 192 -1.45 9.32 12.90
C THR A 192 -1.40 10.31 11.71
N ASP A 193 -1.96 11.51 11.85
CA ASP A 193 -2.05 12.50 10.75
C ASP A 193 -0.70 13.09 10.37
N ARG A 194 0.12 13.46 11.36
CA ARG A 194 1.48 13.98 11.15
C ARG A 194 2.35 13.01 10.35
N TRP A 195 2.15 11.71 10.60
CA TRP A 195 2.94 10.67 9.96
C TRP A 195 2.47 10.39 8.53
N VAL A 196 1.16 10.38 8.27
CA VAL A 196 0.61 10.28 6.91
C VAL A 196 1.13 11.42 6.02
N LEU A 197 1.11 12.65 6.52
CA LEU A 197 1.66 13.82 5.83
C LEU A 197 3.14 13.65 5.48
N MET A 198 3.94 13.17 6.44
CA MET A 198 5.37 12.93 6.21
C MET A 198 5.63 11.85 5.16
N ASN A 199 4.80 10.79 5.08
CA ASN A 199 4.94 9.77 4.03
C ASN A 199 4.61 10.31 2.65
N VAL A 200 3.51 11.05 2.55
CA VAL A 200 3.08 11.63 1.28
C VAL A 200 4.19 12.55 0.77
N LEU A 201 4.78 13.36 1.66
CA LEU A 201 5.93 14.20 1.32
C LEU A 201 7.16 13.39 0.88
N LEU A 202 7.52 12.33 1.61
CA LEU A 202 8.65 11.44 1.26
C LEU A 202 8.45 10.79 -0.11
N VAL A 203 7.25 10.30 -0.41
CA VAL A 203 6.92 9.70 -1.71
C VAL A 203 6.97 10.74 -2.82
N ILE A 204 6.43 11.94 -2.60
CA ILE A 204 6.50 13.04 -3.59
C ILE A 204 7.95 13.41 -3.88
N VAL A 205 8.78 13.59 -2.85
CA VAL A 205 10.22 13.89 -3.01
C VAL A 205 10.92 12.78 -3.78
N LEU A 206 10.54 11.52 -3.56
CA LEU A 206 11.10 10.39 -4.29
C LEU A 206 10.69 10.36 -5.76
N LEU A 207 9.40 10.50 -6.03
CA LEU A 207 8.89 10.52 -7.40
C LEU A 207 9.48 11.69 -8.17
N ALA A 208 9.63 12.85 -7.53
CA ALA A 208 10.34 14.00 -8.10
C ALA A 208 11.82 13.69 -8.35
N GLY A 209 12.53 13.06 -7.40
CA GLY A 209 13.93 12.67 -7.56
C GLY A 209 14.14 11.64 -8.68
N ILE A 210 13.27 10.62 -8.76
CA ILE A 210 13.28 9.63 -9.85
C ILE A 210 13.00 10.32 -11.19
N TRP A 211 12.00 11.20 -11.25
CA TRP A 211 11.66 11.93 -12.48
C TRP A 211 12.81 12.84 -12.93
N LEU A 212 13.49 13.52 -12.01
CA LEU A 212 14.65 14.35 -12.33
C LEU A 212 15.86 13.52 -12.79
N ALA A 213 16.04 12.31 -12.23
CA ALA A 213 17.19 11.46 -12.54
C ALA A 213 17.01 10.63 -13.82
N PHE A 214 15.77 10.26 -14.15
CA PHE A 214 15.45 9.30 -15.22
C PHE A 214 14.40 9.81 -16.21
N GLY A 215 14.02 11.08 -16.14
CA GLY A 215 12.95 11.64 -16.98
C GLY A 215 13.28 11.58 -18.47
N ASP A 216 14.55 11.74 -18.84
CA ASP A 216 15.02 11.66 -20.22
C ASP A 216 15.02 10.21 -20.73
N GLU A 217 15.47 9.26 -19.91
CA GLU A 217 15.41 7.84 -20.24
C GLU A 217 13.98 7.32 -20.34
N ILE A 218 13.07 7.77 -19.48
CA ILE A 218 11.65 7.41 -19.56
C ILE A 218 11.05 7.93 -20.87
N ARG A 219 11.37 9.16 -21.27
CA ARG A 219 10.92 9.73 -22.55
C ARG A 219 11.45 8.94 -23.74
N SER A 220 12.73 8.58 -23.76
CA SER A 220 13.31 7.82 -24.86
C SER A 220 12.72 6.40 -24.96
N VAL A 221 12.46 5.73 -23.83
CA VAL A 221 11.76 4.45 -23.80
C VAL A 221 10.34 4.58 -24.34
N GLN A 222 9.63 5.65 -24.00
CA GLN A 222 8.28 5.92 -24.50
C GLN A 222 8.28 6.15 -26.02
N GLU A 223 9.24 6.90 -26.54
CA GLU A 223 9.41 7.09 -27.99
C GLU A 223 9.69 5.78 -28.71
N LEU A 224 10.60 4.95 -28.18
CA LEU A 224 10.90 3.62 -28.73
C LEU A 224 9.68 2.71 -28.74
N TRP A 225 8.90 2.70 -27.65
CA TRP A 225 7.64 1.97 -27.57
C TRP A 225 6.64 2.44 -28.61
N SER A 226 6.47 3.77 -28.78
CA SER A 226 5.55 4.33 -29.76
C SER A 226 5.91 3.93 -31.20
N LYS A 227 7.20 4.00 -31.56
CA LYS A 227 7.69 3.56 -32.88
C LYS A 227 7.48 2.07 -33.11
N THR A 228 7.77 1.26 -32.09
CA THR A 228 7.58 -0.20 -32.15
C THR A 228 6.10 -0.55 -32.29
N GLN A 229 5.22 0.21 -31.62
CA GLN A 229 3.78 0.03 -31.73
C GLN A 229 3.27 0.43 -33.13
N GLU A 230 3.74 1.56 -33.69
CA GLU A 230 3.40 1.98 -35.05
C GLU A 230 3.80 0.92 -36.09
N GLN A 231 5.00 0.35 -35.96
CA GLN A 231 5.48 -0.77 -36.78
C GLN A 231 4.61 -2.05 -36.66
N ARG A 232 4.06 -2.33 -35.47
CA ARG A 232 3.19 -3.50 -35.26
C ARG A 232 1.79 -3.32 -35.82
N VAL A 233 1.25 -2.10 -35.76
CA VAL A 233 -0.11 -1.78 -36.21
C VAL A 233 -0.17 -1.63 -37.72
N SER A 234 0.87 -1.07 -38.34
CA SER A 234 0.95 -0.83 -39.78
C SER A 234 2.27 -1.34 -40.37
N PRO A 235 2.50 -2.67 -40.36
CA PRO A 235 3.76 -3.25 -40.82
C PRO A 235 4.06 -2.95 -42.30
N GLU A 236 3.03 -2.77 -43.13
CA GLU A 236 3.13 -2.41 -44.55
C GLU A 236 3.83 -1.07 -44.80
N GLN A 237 3.82 -0.16 -43.80
CA GLN A 237 4.44 1.16 -43.89
C GLN A 237 5.96 1.14 -43.69
N PHE A 238 6.53 -0.01 -43.32
CA PHE A 238 7.93 -0.14 -42.98
C PHE A 238 8.61 -1.22 -43.82
N HIS A 239 9.91 -1.03 -44.07
CA HIS A 239 10.79 -2.05 -44.65
C HIS A 239 11.11 -3.14 -43.62
N PRO A 240 11.58 -4.33 -44.03
CA PRO A 240 11.97 -5.41 -43.10
C PRO A 240 13.08 -5.04 -42.11
N ASP A 241 13.88 -4.02 -42.44
CA ASP A 241 14.93 -3.47 -41.57
C ASP A 241 14.40 -2.44 -40.55
N GLY A 242 13.10 -2.14 -40.58
CA GLY A 242 12.41 -1.23 -39.68
C GLY A 242 12.41 0.24 -40.12
N SER A 243 13.01 0.58 -41.26
CA SER A 243 12.94 1.94 -41.84
C SER A 243 11.56 2.23 -42.43
N ARG A 244 11.08 3.49 -42.36
CA ARG A 244 9.77 3.87 -42.90
C ARG A 244 9.86 4.02 -44.42
N LYS A 245 8.92 3.43 -45.16
CA LYS A 245 8.82 3.60 -46.61
C LYS A 245 8.44 5.06 -46.93
N SER A 246 9.00 5.58 -48.02
CA SER A 246 8.60 6.88 -48.58
C SER A 246 7.17 6.82 -49.15
N GLU A 247 6.53 7.98 -49.30
CA GLU A 247 5.19 8.06 -49.92
C GLU A 247 5.17 7.45 -51.33
N GLN A 248 6.25 7.65 -52.10
CA GLN A 248 6.38 7.05 -53.42
C GLN A 248 6.44 5.53 -53.36
N GLU A 249 7.21 4.95 -52.43
CA GLU A 249 7.29 3.49 -52.26
C GLU A 249 5.95 2.90 -51.80
N LEU A 250 5.23 3.58 -50.91
CA LEU A 250 3.90 3.16 -50.47
C LEU A 250 2.88 3.21 -51.61
N TRP A 251 2.93 4.26 -52.43
CA TRP A 251 2.10 4.36 -53.62
C TRP A 251 2.45 3.26 -54.63
N GLU A 252 3.73 3.02 -54.91
CA GLU A 252 4.16 1.94 -55.79
C GLU A 252 3.76 0.55 -55.29
N ASP A 253 3.84 0.28 -53.98
CA ASP A 253 3.41 -0.99 -53.38
C ASP A 253 1.88 -1.19 -53.45
N SER A 254 1.11 -0.12 -53.65
CA SER A 254 -0.35 -0.18 -53.84
C SER A 254 -0.77 -0.49 -55.28
N LEU A 255 0.14 -0.37 -56.25
CA LEU A 255 -0.16 -0.56 -57.67
C LEU A 255 -0.34 -2.03 -58.03
N ILE A 256 -1.34 -2.28 -58.87
CA ILE A 256 -1.59 -3.61 -59.45
C ILE A 256 -0.96 -3.63 -60.84
N CYS A 257 0.19 -4.29 -60.96
CA CYS A 257 0.95 -4.37 -62.20
C CYS A 257 0.91 -5.76 -62.82
N ALA A 258 0.77 -5.83 -64.14
CA ALA A 258 0.81 -7.06 -64.92
C ALA A 258 1.85 -6.97 -66.04
N TRP A 259 2.66 -8.02 -66.16
CA TRP A 259 3.69 -8.18 -67.19
C TRP A 259 3.40 -9.39 -68.07
N SER A 260 3.47 -9.21 -69.39
CA SER A 260 3.37 -10.30 -70.37
C SER A 260 4.73 -10.58 -70.97
N GLY A 261 5.31 -11.75 -70.65
CA GLY A 261 6.59 -12.19 -71.19
C GLY A 261 6.59 -12.36 -72.71
N ASP A 262 5.45 -12.76 -73.29
CA ASP A 262 5.31 -13.03 -74.73
C ASP A 262 5.25 -11.75 -75.57
N THR A 263 4.65 -10.68 -75.03
CA THR A 263 4.45 -9.41 -75.76
C THR A 263 5.42 -8.32 -75.35
N GLY A 264 6.17 -8.52 -74.26
CA GLY A 264 7.04 -7.50 -73.68
C GLY A 264 6.29 -6.28 -73.15
N ARG A 265 4.98 -6.39 -72.89
CA ARG A 265 4.14 -5.29 -72.41
C ARG A 265 3.93 -5.35 -70.91
N CYS A 266 3.97 -4.19 -70.29
CA CYS A 266 3.67 -3.99 -68.87
C CYS A 266 2.59 -2.94 -68.70
N THR A 267 1.66 -3.16 -67.78
CA THR A 267 0.64 -2.16 -67.39
C THR A 267 0.44 -2.19 -65.88
N CYS A 268 0.37 -1.01 -65.26
CA CYS A 268 0.03 -0.83 -63.85
C CYS A 268 -1.25 0.00 -63.72
N TYR A 269 -2.04 -0.33 -62.71
CA TYR A 269 -3.26 0.38 -62.35
C TYR A 269 -3.24 0.75 -60.86
N GLU A 270 -3.81 1.89 -60.54
CA GLU A 270 -4.15 2.22 -59.15
C GLU A 270 -5.31 1.33 -58.65
N PRO A 271 -5.48 1.17 -57.33
CA PRO A 271 -6.59 0.41 -56.76
C PRO A 271 -7.98 0.87 -57.25
N ASP A 272 -8.11 2.15 -57.59
CA ASP A 272 -9.36 2.76 -58.08
C ASP A 272 -9.59 2.54 -59.59
N GLY A 273 -8.64 1.90 -60.30
CA GLY A 273 -8.77 1.45 -61.69
C GLY A 273 -8.12 2.37 -62.73
N ASP A 274 -7.56 3.50 -62.32
CA ASP A 274 -6.86 4.41 -63.22
C ASP A 274 -5.52 3.84 -63.68
N ARG A 275 -5.21 4.01 -64.98
CA ARG A 275 -3.96 3.51 -65.56
C ARG A 275 -2.82 4.49 -65.28
N VAL A 276 -1.70 3.96 -64.82
CA VAL A 276 -0.50 4.75 -64.49
C VAL A 276 0.61 4.50 -65.51
N ASP A 277 1.25 5.58 -65.95
CA ASP A 277 2.42 5.53 -66.82
C ASP A 277 3.71 5.50 -65.99
N ILE A 278 4.38 4.35 -66.00
CA ILE A 278 5.65 4.10 -65.30
C ILE A 278 6.66 3.54 -66.31
N GLU A 279 7.94 3.81 -66.08
CA GLU A 279 9.03 3.26 -66.89
C GLU A 279 8.94 1.72 -66.99
N LEU A 280 9.12 1.18 -68.19
CA LEU A 280 8.95 -0.25 -68.49
C LEU A 280 9.78 -1.16 -67.57
N SER A 281 11.02 -0.75 -67.25
CA SER A 281 11.93 -1.48 -66.37
C SER A 281 11.38 -1.58 -64.93
N ARG A 282 10.83 -0.48 -64.41
CA ARG A 282 10.22 -0.39 -63.07
C ARG A 282 8.87 -1.11 -63.01
N CYS A 283 8.05 -0.98 -64.05
CA CYS A 283 6.78 -1.69 -64.16
C CYS A 283 6.98 -3.22 -64.12
N ARG A 284 7.98 -3.73 -64.85
CA ARG A 284 8.34 -5.15 -64.81
C ARG A 284 8.74 -5.59 -63.40
N SER A 285 9.58 -4.80 -62.71
CA SER A 285 9.98 -5.09 -61.33
C SER A 285 8.80 -5.09 -60.34
N LEU A 286 7.82 -4.20 -60.52
CA LEU A 286 6.61 -4.17 -59.69
C LEU A 286 5.69 -5.37 -59.98
N ALA A 287 5.48 -5.70 -61.25
CA ALA A 287 4.70 -6.87 -61.65
C ALA A 287 5.32 -8.16 -61.11
N GLU A 288 6.65 -8.30 -61.13
CA GLU A 288 7.35 -9.47 -60.58
C GLU A 288 7.31 -9.53 -59.03
N ARG A 289 7.19 -8.38 -58.34
CA ARG A 289 7.04 -8.29 -56.86
C ARG A 289 5.62 -8.61 -56.37
N GLY A 290 4.59 -8.12 -57.07
CA GLY A 290 3.18 -8.30 -56.72
C GLY A 290 2.50 -9.51 -57.38
N SER A 291 3.24 -10.29 -58.18
CA SER A 291 2.70 -11.42 -58.91
C SER A 291 2.18 -12.52 -57.98
N VAL A 292 0.87 -12.58 -57.85
CA VAL A 292 0.11 -13.75 -57.38
C VAL A 292 0.34 -14.97 -58.28
N LEU A 293 1.05 -14.83 -59.42
CA LEU A 293 1.38 -15.91 -60.35
C LEU A 293 2.67 -16.69 -59.97
N LYS A 294 3.13 -16.60 -58.71
CA LYS A 294 3.95 -17.65 -58.09
C LYS A 294 3.13 -18.41 -57.04
N GLN A 295 2.15 -19.17 -57.51
CA GLN A 295 1.69 -20.39 -56.85
C GLN A 295 1.94 -21.57 -57.79
#